data_AF-A0A4R6NZX0-F1
#
_entry.id   AF-A0A4R6NZX0-F1
#
_cell.length_a   1.000
_cell.length_b   1.000
_cell.length_c   1.000
_cell.angle_alpha   90.00
_cell.angle_beta   90.00
_cell.angle_gamma   90.00
#
_symmetry.space_group_name_H-M   'P 1'
#
loop_
_entity.id
_entity.type
_entity.pdbx_description
1 polymer ?
#
loop_
_entity_poly.entity_id
_entity_poly.type
_entity_poly.pdbx_seq_one_letter_code
_entity_poly.pdbx_strand_id
1 'polypeptide(L)'
;MTSLTGRTVTLIHESEFSKLVTETYGRPYRFQQQDGCRWGQDTVYLFDVPHPEGGWESIEEFRGCYAEGVPTVEEWANTPIGDYEHSWQTELHWRREFYPPFEAVIDDLHARGLIDAGSYGLHIWW
;
A
#
# COMPACT_ATOMS: atom_id res chain seq x y z
N MET A 1 22.52 -6.23 33.99
CA MET A 1 21.19 -6.37 33.37
C MET A 1 21.25 -5.70 32.01
N THR A 2 21.00 -6.43 30.94
CA THR A 2 20.97 -5.86 29.59
C THR A 2 19.54 -5.44 29.31
N SER A 3 19.31 -4.14 29.08
CA SER A 3 18.01 -3.64 28.66
C SER A 3 17.81 -3.97 27.18
N LEU A 4 16.62 -4.46 26.82
CA LEU A 4 16.21 -4.50 25.42
C LEU A 4 16.06 -3.06 24.91
N THR A 5 16.57 -2.82 23.71
CA THR A 5 16.37 -1.57 22.98
C THR A 5 15.58 -1.88 21.72
N GLY A 6 14.76 -0.94 21.27
CA GLY A 6 13.90 -1.13 20.11
C GLY A 6 13.30 0.19 19.64
N ARG A 7 12.87 0.20 18.39
CA ARG A 7 12.16 1.33 17.79
C ARG A 7 10.68 1.25 18.19
N THR A 8 10.13 2.36 18.67
CA THR A 8 8.68 2.50 18.85
C THR A 8 8.04 2.76 17.50
N VAL A 9 6.96 2.03 17.20
CA VAL A 9 6.16 2.20 15.98
C VAL A 9 4.67 2.15 16.31
N THR A 10 3.86 2.83 15.50
CA THR A 10 2.40 2.71 15.53
C THR A 10 1.99 1.46 14.75
N LEU A 11 1.41 0.48 15.43
CA LEU A 11 0.93 -0.75 14.79
C LEU A 11 -0.47 -0.52 14.20
N ILE A 12 -0.63 -0.78 12.91
CA ILE A 12 -1.90 -0.73 12.20
C ILE A 12 -2.18 -2.07 11.51
N HIS A 13 -3.45 -2.45 11.39
CA HIS A 13 -3.84 -3.67 10.68
C HIS A 13 -3.96 -3.41 9.18
N GLU A 14 -3.48 -4.34 8.36
CA GLU A 14 -3.60 -4.26 6.89
C GLU A 14 -5.05 -4.09 6.44
N SER A 15 -6.00 -4.76 7.10
CA SER A 15 -7.42 -4.63 6.77
C SER A 15 -7.96 -3.23 6.99
N GLU A 16 -7.54 -2.55 8.07
CA GLU A 16 -7.96 -1.18 8.38
C GLU A 16 -7.30 -0.18 7.42
N PHE A 17 -6.03 -0.41 7.11
CA PHE A 17 -5.33 0.38 6.09
C PHE A 17 -6.00 0.26 4.72
N SER A 18 -6.22 -0.97 4.25
CA SER A 18 -6.83 -1.23 2.95
C SER A 18 -8.27 -0.72 2.87
N LYS A 19 -9.01 -0.75 3.99
CA LYS A 19 -10.32 -0.12 4.12
C LYS A 19 -10.23 1.40 3.99
N LEU A 20 -9.32 2.06 4.72
CA LEU A 20 -9.11 3.50 4.63
C LEU A 20 -8.81 3.92 3.19
N VAL A 21 -7.90 3.20 2.50
CA VAL A 21 -7.58 3.46 1.10
C VAL A 21 -8.81 3.27 0.21
N THR A 22 -9.53 2.14 0.37
CA THR A 22 -10.74 1.87 -0.41
C THR A 22 -11.79 2.98 -0.25
N GLU A 23 -12.03 3.44 0.98
CA GLU A 23 -12.99 4.50 1.28
C GLU A 23 -12.53 5.87 0.77
N THR A 24 -11.23 6.15 0.81
CA THR A 24 -10.65 7.43 0.36
C THR A 24 -10.75 7.61 -1.15
N TYR A 25 -10.49 6.55 -1.93
CA TYR A 25 -10.42 6.64 -3.39
C TYR A 25 -11.65 6.03 -4.09
N GLY A 26 -12.55 5.36 -3.35
CA GLY A 26 -13.73 4.71 -3.93
C GLY A 26 -13.37 3.59 -4.90
N ARG A 27 -12.28 2.87 -4.64
CA ARG A 27 -11.75 1.79 -5.50
C ARG A 27 -11.32 0.59 -4.64
N PRO A 28 -11.52 -0.66 -5.10
CA PRO A 28 -11.07 -1.83 -4.34
C PRO A 28 -9.56 -1.80 -4.15
N TYR A 29 -9.11 -1.89 -2.90
CA TYR A 29 -7.69 -1.94 -2.57
C TYR A 29 -7.42 -3.05 -1.54
N ARG A 30 -6.29 -3.76 -1.68
CA ARG A 30 -5.83 -4.73 -0.69
C ARG A 30 -4.32 -4.96 -0.77
N PHE A 31 -3.57 -4.35 0.14
CA PHE A 31 -2.11 -4.45 0.17
C PHE A 31 -1.60 -5.91 0.25
N GLN A 32 -2.27 -6.77 1.02
CA GLN A 32 -1.85 -8.17 1.14
C GLN A 32 -1.90 -8.94 -0.19
N GLN A 33 -2.78 -8.56 -1.11
CA GLN A 33 -2.98 -9.23 -2.40
C GLN A 33 -2.03 -8.71 -3.50
N GLN A 34 -1.28 -7.65 -3.21
CA GLN A 34 -0.35 -7.01 -4.13
C GLN A 34 0.99 -7.76 -4.17
N ASP A 35 1.77 -7.51 -5.23
CA ASP A 35 3.09 -8.09 -5.48
C ASP A 35 3.11 -9.63 -5.29
N GLY A 36 2.11 -10.31 -5.86
CA GLY A 36 2.02 -11.76 -5.82
C GLY A 36 1.75 -12.36 -4.43
N CYS A 37 1.18 -11.60 -3.50
CA CYS A 37 0.98 -12.02 -2.12
C CYS A 37 2.30 -12.38 -1.41
N ARG A 38 3.39 -11.64 -1.68
CA ARG A 38 4.72 -11.92 -1.12
C ARG A 38 4.79 -11.94 0.42
N TRP A 39 3.80 -11.34 1.08
CA TRP A 39 3.75 -11.23 2.53
C TRP A 39 2.98 -12.40 3.15
N GLY A 40 3.67 -13.15 4.02
CA GLY A 40 3.07 -14.24 4.77
C GLY A 40 2.09 -13.76 5.85
N GLN A 41 1.29 -14.69 6.36
CA GLN A 41 0.49 -14.50 7.56
C GLN A 41 1.37 -14.05 8.75
N ASP A 42 0.85 -13.17 9.60
CA ASP A 42 1.51 -12.62 10.78
C ASP A 42 2.80 -11.83 10.48
N THR A 43 2.89 -11.24 9.28
CA THR A 43 4.01 -10.37 8.90
C THR A 43 3.78 -8.95 9.41
N VAL A 44 4.82 -8.30 9.95
CA VAL A 44 4.83 -6.86 10.23
C VAL A 44 5.75 -6.18 9.22
N TYR A 45 5.18 -5.34 8.37
CA TYR A 45 5.92 -4.50 7.42
C TYR A 45 6.15 -3.11 8.03
N LEU A 46 7.42 -2.71 8.21
CA LEU A 46 7.78 -1.45 8.84
C LEU A 46 8.01 -0.35 7.79
N PHE A 47 7.47 0.84 8.02
CA PHE A 47 7.62 1.99 7.14
C PHE A 47 7.57 3.32 7.91
N ASP A 48 8.00 4.40 7.26
CA ASP A 48 7.96 5.77 7.77
C ASP A 48 7.04 6.66 6.94
N VAL A 49 6.47 7.67 7.59
CA VAL A 49 5.59 8.69 7.00
C VAL A 49 6.10 10.09 7.38
N PRO A 50 6.32 11.00 6.42
CA PRO A 50 6.39 10.73 4.98
C PRO A 50 7.53 9.76 4.67
N HIS A 51 7.44 9.08 3.53
CA HIS A 51 8.49 8.18 3.10
C HIS A 51 9.80 8.98 2.86
N PRO A 52 10.98 8.49 3.29
CA PRO A 52 12.22 9.24 3.15
C PRO A 52 12.60 9.44 1.67
N GLU A 53 12.99 10.67 1.31
CA GLU A 53 13.51 10.98 -0.03
C GLU A 53 14.75 10.11 -0.33
N GLY A 54 14.72 9.38 -1.45
CA GLY A 54 15.82 8.50 -1.85
C GLY A 54 15.89 7.17 -1.10
N GLY A 55 14.87 6.80 -0.31
CA GLY A 55 14.74 5.51 0.39
C GLY A 55 14.57 4.28 -0.49
N TRP A 56 14.76 4.43 -1.80
CA TRP A 56 14.74 3.33 -2.75
C TRP A 56 16.13 3.07 -3.28
N GLU A 57 16.60 1.84 -3.11
CA GLU A 57 17.19 1.15 -4.26
C GLU A 57 16.14 1.25 -5.38
N SER A 58 16.48 2.19 -6.26
CA SER A 58 15.65 3.11 -7.04
C SER A 58 14.18 2.74 -7.37
N ILE A 59 13.34 3.78 -7.43
CA ILE A 59 12.14 3.81 -8.28
C ILE A 59 12.45 3.34 -9.72
N GLU A 60 13.71 3.33 -10.19
CA GLU A 60 14.17 2.72 -11.45
C GLU A 60 14.41 1.20 -11.40
N GLU A 61 14.53 0.55 -10.24
CA GLU A 61 14.50 -0.92 -10.07
C GLU A 61 13.07 -1.39 -9.84
N PHE A 62 12.26 -0.62 -9.10
CA PHE A 62 10.82 -0.84 -9.03
C PHE A 62 10.15 -0.56 -10.39
N ARG A 63 10.47 0.56 -11.06
CA ARG A 63 10.11 0.78 -12.49
C ARG A 63 10.90 -0.16 -13.40
N GLY A 64 12.11 -0.58 -13.10
CA GLY A 64 12.86 -1.52 -13.96
C GLY A 64 12.15 -2.86 -14.10
N CYS A 65 11.41 -3.26 -13.06
CA CYS A 65 10.57 -4.44 -13.04
C CYS A 65 9.10 -4.19 -13.43
N TYR A 66 8.62 -2.93 -13.40
CA TYR A 66 7.20 -2.55 -13.57
C TYR A 66 6.93 -1.33 -14.48
N ALA A 67 7.90 -0.87 -15.29
CA ALA A 67 7.87 0.40 -16.03
C ALA A 67 6.74 0.51 -17.06
N GLU A 68 6.10 -0.61 -17.41
CA GLU A 68 4.93 -0.63 -18.26
C GLU A 68 3.73 -1.14 -17.43
N GLY A 69 2.89 -0.20 -16.97
CA GLY A 69 1.54 -0.54 -16.49
C GLY A 69 1.20 -0.26 -15.02
N VAL A 70 2.13 0.21 -14.17
CA VAL A 70 1.79 0.64 -12.79
C VAL A 70 1.23 2.07 -12.81
N PRO A 71 -0.01 2.29 -12.34
CA PRO A 71 -0.62 3.62 -12.33
C PRO A 71 -0.05 4.50 -11.22
N THR A 72 -0.04 5.81 -11.45
CA THR A 72 0.02 6.79 -10.36
C THR A 72 -1.25 6.70 -9.49
N VAL A 73 -1.21 7.25 -8.26
CA VAL A 73 -2.41 7.35 -7.40
C VAL A 73 -3.53 8.09 -8.11
N GLU A 74 -3.20 9.17 -8.83
CA GLU A 74 -4.16 9.97 -9.59
C GLU A 74 -4.79 9.17 -10.75
N GLU A 75 -3.98 8.49 -11.57
CA GLU A 75 -4.49 7.66 -12.67
C GLU A 75 -5.37 6.52 -12.15
N TRP A 76 -4.92 5.82 -11.11
CA TRP A 76 -5.67 4.73 -10.48
C TRP A 76 -7.01 5.20 -9.92
N ALA A 77 -7.02 6.31 -9.18
CA ALA A 77 -8.23 6.86 -8.57
C ALA A 77 -9.24 7.35 -9.63
N ASN A 78 -8.77 7.92 -10.74
CA ASN A 78 -9.63 8.45 -11.80
C ASN A 78 -10.03 7.40 -12.84
N THR A 79 -9.36 6.25 -12.91
CA THR A 79 -9.71 5.18 -13.84
C THR A 79 -11.10 4.63 -13.52
N PRO A 80 -12.02 4.54 -14.51
CA PRO A 80 -13.34 3.95 -14.29
C PRO A 80 -13.25 2.48 -13.87
N ILE A 81 -14.04 2.09 -12.87
CA ILE A 81 -14.27 0.67 -12.57
C ILE A 81 -15.07 0.12 -13.74
N GLY A 82 -14.41 -0.57 -14.67
CA GLY A 82 -15.06 -1.10 -15.87
C GLY A 82 -16.19 -2.10 -15.57
N ASP A 83 -16.99 -2.40 -16.58
CA ASP A 83 -18.03 -3.42 -16.51
C ASP A 83 -17.41 -4.81 -16.68
N TYR A 84 -17.17 -5.50 -15.57
CA TYR A 84 -16.74 -6.89 -15.56
C TYR A 84 -17.95 -7.84 -15.57
N GLU A 85 -17.82 -9.01 -16.18
CA GLU A 85 -18.87 -10.04 -16.22
C GLU A 85 -19.19 -10.57 -14.82
N HIS A 86 -18.18 -10.62 -13.94
CA HIS A 86 -18.31 -11.09 -12.58
C HIS A 86 -17.58 -10.19 -11.59
N SER A 87 -18.14 -10.03 -10.38
CA SER A 87 -17.56 -9.19 -9.32
C SER A 87 -16.13 -9.59 -8.93
N TRP A 88 -15.80 -10.88 -8.99
CA TRP A 88 -14.46 -11.37 -8.68
C TRP A 88 -13.40 -10.91 -9.68
N GLN A 89 -13.78 -10.62 -10.94
CA GLN A 89 -12.85 -10.08 -11.93
C GLN A 89 -12.46 -8.65 -11.58
N THR A 90 -13.43 -7.84 -11.17
CA THR A 90 -13.19 -6.51 -10.61
C THR A 90 -12.26 -6.60 -9.40
N GLU A 91 -12.58 -7.47 -8.43
CA GLU A 91 -11.75 -7.60 -7.24
C GLU A 91 -10.31 -8.04 -7.56
N LEU A 92 -10.14 -9.00 -8.47
CA LEU A 92 -8.83 -9.50 -8.88
C LEU A 92 -8.02 -8.42 -9.57
N HIS A 93 -8.62 -7.74 -10.55
CA HIS A 93 -7.94 -6.68 -11.28
C HIS A 93 -7.45 -5.56 -10.34
N TRP A 94 -8.36 -4.98 -9.56
CA TRP A 94 -8.04 -3.81 -8.75
C TRP A 94 -7.17 -4.13 -7.53
N ARG A 95 -7.31 -5.31 -6.92
CA ARG A 95 -6.51 -5.68 -5.74
C ARG A 95 -5.16 -6.33 -6.08
N ARG A 96 -4.99 -6.90 -7.28
CA ARG A 96 -3.80 -7.71 -7.62
C ARG A 96 -3.03 -7.25 -8.85
N GLU A 97 -3.66 -6.53 -9.79
CA GLU A 97 -3.05 -6.21 -11.08
C GLU A 97 -2.88 -4.71 -11.30
N PHE A 98 -3.87 -3.90 -10.91
CA PHE A 98 -3.90 -2.47 -11.17
C PHE A 98 -4.04 -1.67 -9.87
N TYR A 99 -2.89 -1.35 -9.29
CA TYR A 99 -2.77 -0.62 -8.04
C TYR A 99 -1.52 0.28 -8.06
N PRO A 100 -1.57 1.44 -7.39
CA PRO A 100 -0.42 2.32 -7.26
C PRO A 100 0.60 1.76 -6.26
N PRO A 101 1.87 2.20 -6.32
CA PRO A 101 2.86 1.86 -5.30
C PRO A 101 2.38 2.24 -3.90
N PHE A 102 2.65 1.38 -2.91
CA PHE A 102 2.19 1.57 -1.53
C PHE A 102 2.64 2.91 -0.95
N GLU A 103 3.87 3.31 -1.22
CA GLU A 103 4.49 4.52 -0.67
C GLU A 103 3.86 5.76 -1.27
N ALA A 104 3.50 5.74 -2.56
CA ALA A 104 2.75 6.82 -3.18
C ALA A 104 1.36 6.98 -2.53
N VAL A 105 0.71 5.87 -2.15
CA VAL A 105 -0.55 5.91 -1.40
C VAL A 105 -0.33 6.50 0.00
N ILE A 106 0.71 6.09 0.71
CA ILE A 106 1.03 6.58 2.04
C ILE A 106 1.33 8.08 2.03
N ASP A 107 2.16 8.54 1.09
CA ASP A 107 2.51 9.95 0.97
C ASP A 107 1.29 10.80 0.60
N ASP A 108 0.41 10.31 -0.29
CA ASP A 108 -0.85 11.00 -0.62
C ASP A 108 -1.81 11.05 0.58
N LEU A 109 -1.95 9.96 1.34
CA LEU A 109 -2.74 9.94 2.57
C LEU A 109 -2.19 10.93 3.62
N HIS A 110 -0.87 11.03 3.76
CA HIS A 110 -0.23 11.99 4.65
C HIS A 110 -0.44 13.43 4.18
N ALA A 111 -0.29 13.70 2.88
CA ALA A 111 -0.56 15.00 2.29
C ALA A 111 -2.02 15.45 2.48
N ARG A 112 -2.96 14.50 2.55
CA ARG A 112 -4.38 14.72 2.89
C ARG A 112 -4.66 14.87 4.38
N GLY A 113 -3.68 14.61 5.25
CA GLY A 113 -3.86 14.60 6.71
C GLY A 113 -4.69 13.42 7.23
N LEU A 114 -4.73 12.29 6.50
CA LEU A 114 -5.44 11.06 6.88
C LEU A 114 -4.57 10.09 7.67
N ILE A 115 -3.25 10.25 7.61
CA ILE A 115 -2.27 9.55 8.43
C ILE A 115 -1.24 10.57 8.91
N ASP A 116 -0.85 10.50 10.17
CA ASP A 116 0.14 11.39 10.77
C ASP A 116 1.57 11.00 10.36
N ALA A 117 2.50 11.95 10.45
CA ALA A 117 3.92 11.64 10.32
C ALA A 117 4.39 10.74 11.48
N GLY A 118 5.21 9.74 11.17
CA GLY A 118 5.73 8.82 12.17
C GLY A 118 6.22 7.49 11.60
N SER A 119 6.59 6.59 12.51
CA SER A 119 7.02 5.24 12.19
C SER A 119 5.90 4.24 12.44
N TYR A 120 5.63 3.39 11.46
CA TYR A 120 4.50 2.47 11.47
C TYR A 120 4.94 1.02 11.27
N GLY A 121 4.11 0.11 11.79
CA GLY A 121 4.13 -1.30 11.43
C GLY A 121 2.77 -1.71 10.87
N LEU A 122 2.74 -2.17 9.62
CA LEU A 122 1.55 -2.75 9.00
C LEU A 122 1.52 -4.25 9.31
N HIS A 123 0.59 -4.65 10.17
CA HIS A 123 0.38 -6.04 10.52
C HIS A 123 -0.56 -6.73 9.52
N ILE A 124 -0.02 -7.72 8.83
CA ILE A 124 -0.70 -8.49 7.79
C ILE A 124 -1.22 -9.78 8.43
N TRP A 125 -2.51 -9.78 8.73
CA TRP A 125 -3.19 -10.89 9.40
C TRP A 125 -4.38 -11.35 8.56
N TRP A 126 -4.34 -12.60 8.12
CA TRP A 126 -5.38 -13.24 7.31
C TRP A 126 -5.38 -14.76 7.49
#